data_AF-A0A0D7KUM8-F1
#
_entry.id   AF-A0A0D7KUM8-F1
#
_cell.length_a   1.000
_cell.length_b   1.000
_cell.length_c   1.000
_cell.angle_alpha   90.00
_cell.angle_beta   90.00
_cell.angle_gamma   90.00
#
_symmetry.space_group_name_H-M   'P 1'
#
loop_
_entity.id
_entity.type
_entity.pdbx_description
1 polymer ?
#
loop_
_entity_poly.entity_id
_entity_poly.type
_entity_poly.pdbx_seq_one_letter_code
_entity_poly.pdbx_strand_id
1 'polypeptide(L)' 'MTEIQKIRHEAQELALPNVSMEVMSMGMSGDFETAIEEGSTLERVGSAIFGKRIYPDSHYGNENVKSD' A
#
# COMPACT_ATOMS: atom_id res chain seq x y z
N MET A 1 -1.91 16.66 10.70
CA MET A 1 -1.37 15.30 10.67
C MET A 1 -2.56 14.36 10.65
N THR A 2 -2.65 13.48 9.65
CA THR A 2 -3.76 12.51 9.54
C THR A 2 -3.57 11.37 10.54
N GLU A 3 -4.61 10.56 10.77
CA GLU A 3 -4.53 9.42 11.69
C GLU A 3 -3.46 8.40 11.24
N ILE A 4 -3.32 8.17 9.94
CA ILE A 4 -2.29 7.27 9.39
C ILE A 4 -0.89 7.84 9.62
N GLN A 5 -0.69 9.14 9.42
CA GLN A 5 0.59 9.79 9.72
C GLN A 5 0.95 9.65 11.20
N LYS A 6 -0.03 9.77 12.11
CA LYS A 6 0.15 9.59 13.55
C LYS A 6 0.64 8.19 13.89
N ILE A 7 -0.01 7.15 13.34
CA ILE A 7 0.40 5.76 13.55
C ILE A 7 1.82 5.51 13.03
N ARG A 8 2.18 6.05 11.86
CA ARG A 8 3.55 5.94 11.33
C ARG A 8 4.57 6.53 12.30
N HIS A 9 4.28 7.71 12.83
CA HIS A 9 5.17 8.39 13.76
C HIS A 9 5.31 7.63 15.07
N GLU A 10 4.20 7.16 15.65
CA GLU A 10 4.23 6.33 16.87
C GLU A 10 5.03 5.04 16.65
N ALA A 11 4.87 4.40 15.48
CA ALA A 11 5.64 3.20 15.12
C ALA A 11 7.14 3.50 14.92
N GLN A 12 7.49 4.68 14.41
CA GLN A 12 8.88 5.16 14.33
C GLN A 12 9.46 5.37 15.74
N GLU A 13 8.69 5.94 16.67
CA GLU A 13 9.11 6.23 18.04
C GLU A 13 9.37 4.97 18.88
N LEU A 14 8.78 3.82 18.53
CA LEU A 14 9.07 2.54 19.19
C LEU A 14 10.53 2.11 19.06
N ALA A 15 11.27 2.63 18.07
CA ALA A 15 12.70 2.40 17.87
C ALA A 15 13.09 0.91 17.98
N LEU A 16 12.29 0.02 17.37
CA LEU A 16 12.47 -1.41 17.46
C LEU A 16 13.79 -1.85 16.81
N PRO A 17 14.53 -2.80 17.42
CA PRO A 17 15.78 -3.27 16.85
C PRO A 17 15.55 -3.94 15.49
N ASN A 18 16.39 -3.60 14.51
CA ASN A 18 16.34 -4.10 13.12
C ASN A 18 15.06 -3.75 12.34
N VAL A 19 14.31 -2.73 12.76
CA VAL A 19 13.13 -2.23 12.04
C VAL A 19 13.37 -0.78 11.61
N SER A 20 13.07 -0.45 10.35
CA SER A 20 13.00 0.93 9.87
C SER A 20 11.61 1.23 9.32
N MET A 21 11.13 2.44 9.58
CA MET A 21 9.80 2.91 9.15
C MET A 21 9.96 4.05 8.14
N GLU A 22 10.81 3.83 7.14
CA GLU A 22 11.15 4.83 6.10
C GLU A 22 10.11 4.86 4.96
N VAL A 23 9.48 3.72 4.71
CA VAL A 23 8.54 3.54 3.61
C VAL A 23 7.13 3.39 4.15
N MET A 24 6.23 4.25 3.68
CA MET A 24 4.79 4.10 3.86
C MET A 24 4.18 3.84 2.49
N SER A 25 3.91 2.57 2.20
CA SER A 25 3.34 2.16 0.92
C SER A 25 1.83 2.06 0.99
N MET A 26 1.17 3.13 0.57
CA MET A 26 -0.28 3.22 0.45
C MET A 26 -0.62 3.85 -0.91
N GLY A 27 -1.90 3.77 -1.28
CA GLY A 27 -2.37 4.23 -2.58
C GLY A 27 -2.11 3.22 -3.71
N MET A 28 -3.16 3.06 -4.49
CA MET A 28 -3.21 2.29 -5.72
C MET A 28 -3.68 3.21 -6.85
N SER A 29 -3.92 2.64 -8.03
CA SER A 29 -4.31 3.41 -9.21
C SER A 29 -5.59 4.24 -9.07
N GLY A 30 -6.44 3.98 -8.07
CA GLY A 30 -7.70 4.71 -7.85
C GLY A 30 -7.65 5.80 -6.78
N ASP A 31 -6.59 5.86 -5.98
CA ASP A 31 -6.55 6.64 -4.73
C ASP A 31 -5.14 7.18 -4.38
N PHE A 32 -4.19 7.13 -5.32
CA PHE A 32 -2.82 7.60 -5.09
C PHE A 32 -2.73 9.11 -4.77
N GLU A 33 -3.66 9.94 -5.26
CA GLU A 33 -3.67 11.38 -4.93
C GLU A 33 -3.98 11.60 -3.44
N THR A 34 -5.00 10.93 -2.92
CA THR A 34 -5.33 10.94 -1.49
C THR A 34 -4.18 10.34 -0.67
N ALA A 35 -3.54 9.28 -1.16
CA ALA A 35 -2.38 8.70 -0.49
C ALA A 35 -1.21 9.68 -0.33
N ILE A 36 -0.95 10.50 -1.36
CA ILE A 36 0.06 11.57 -1.29
C ILE A 36 -0.30 12.61 -0.23
N GLU A 37 -1.56 13.05 -0.18
CA GLU A 37 -2.05 14.01 0.83
C GLU A 37 -1.92 13.47 2.26
N GLU A 38 -2.12 12.15 2.43
CA GLU A 38 -1.92 11.44 3.68
C GLU A 38 -0.45 11.12 3.97
N GLY A 39 0.49 11.52 3.11
CA GLY A 39 1.93 11.47 3.35
C GLY A 39 2.62 10.17 2.97
N SER A 40 2.01 9.38 2.09
CA SER A 40 2.62 8.19 1.47
C SER A 40 3.99 8.48 0.89
N THR A 41 4.88 7.50 0.95
CA THR A 41 6.23 7.61 0.34
C THR A 41 6.45 6.58 -0.77
N LEU A 42 5.46 5.71 -1.03
CA LEU A 42 5.51 4.73 -2.12
C LEU A 42 4.11 4.38 -2.63
N GLU A 43 3.81 4.83 -3.85
CA GLU A 43 2.57 4.54 -4.56
C GLU A 43 2.66 3.29 -5.44
N ARG A 44 1.58 2.52 -5.52
CA ARG A 44 1.50 1.32 -6.38
C ARG A 44 0.54 1.54 -7.55
N VAL A 45 1.05 2.09 -8.64
CA VAL A 45 0.25 2.42 -9.82
C VAL A 45 0.42 1.36 -10.91
N GLY A 46 -0.67 0.70 -11.28
CA GLY A 46 -0.70 -0.34 -12.32
C GLY A 46 -1.77 -0.05 -13.37
N SER A 47 -3.05 -0.16 -13.02
CA SER A 47 -4.15 -0.03 -14.00
C SER A 47 -4.29 1.38 -14.57
N ALA A 48 -3.86 2.42 -13.86
CA ALA A 48 -3.82 3.77 -14.42
C ALA A 48 -2.75 3.93 -15.52
N ILE A 49 -1.67 3.11 -15.49
CA ILE A 49 -0.62 3.11 -16.51
C ILE A 49 -0.95 2.13 -17.64
N PHE A 50 -1.36 0.91 -17.29
CA PHE A 50 -1.49 -0.22 -18.22
C PHE A 50 -2.93 -0.55 -18.62
N GLY A 51 -3.92 0.13 -18.05
CA GLY A 51 -5.33 -0.17 -18.26
C GLY A 51 -5.84 -1.35 -17.43
N LYS A 52 -7.07 -1.78 -17.71
CA LYS A 52 -7.73 -2.87 -17.00
C LYS A 52 -7.11 -4.23 -17.37
N ARG A 53 -7.17 -5.18 -16.44
CA ARG A 53 -6.83 -6.58 -16.71
C ARG A 53 -7.77 -7.13 -17.80
N ILE A 54 -7.21 -7.97 -18.68
CA ILE A 54 -7.96 -8.61 -19.77
C ILE A 54 -8.83 -9.76 -19.22
N TYR A 55 -8.34 -10.43 -18.18
CA TYR A 55 -9.02 -11.54 -17.52
C TYR A 55 -9.51 -11.13 -16.13
N PRO A 56 -10.58 -11.77 -15.61
CA PRO A 56 -11.04 -11.56 -14.24
C PRO A 56 -9.96 -11.96 -13.23
N ASP A 57 -10.03 -11.42 -12.02
CA ASP A 57 -9.01 -11.64 -10.97
C ASP A 57 -8.80 -13.13 -10.65
N SER A 58 -9.85 -13.95 -10.77
CA SER A 58 -9.78 -15.42 -10.61
C SER A 58 -8.78 -16.11 -11.54
N HIS A 59 -8.35 -15.46 -12.63
CA HIS A 59 -7.34 -15.98 -13.55
C HIS A 59 -5.91 -15.85 -12.99
N TYR A 60 -5.61 -14.81 -12.21
CA TYR A 60 -4.24 -14.48 -11.77
C TYR A 60 -3.85 -15.10 -10.42
N GLY A 61 -4.78 -15.79 -9.77
CA GLY A 61 -4.56 -16.51 -8.51
C GLY A 61 -5.88 -16.72 -7.78
N ASN A 62 -6.16 -17.96 -7.36
CA ASN A 62 -7.32 -18.24 -6.51
C ASN A 62 -6.91 -18.04 -5.05
N GLU A 63 -7.25 -16.89 -4.48
CA GLU A 63 -7.04 -16.56 -3.07
C GLU A 63 -7.77 -17.51 -2.09
N ASN A 64 -8.69 -18.33 -2.59
CA ASN A 64 -9.40 -19.33 -1.79
C ASN A 64 -8.70 -20.70 -1.76
N VAL A 65 -7.55 -20.87 -2.41
CA VAL A 65 -6.72 -22.07 -2.20
C VAL A 65 -5.99 -21.87 -0.89
N LYS A 66 -6.51 -22.46 0.19
CA LYS A 66 -5.76 -22.60 1.43
C LYS A 66 -4.46 -23.34 1.09
N SER A 67 -3.33 -22.68 1.32
CA SER A 67 -2.05 -23.36 1.45
C SER A 67 -2.11 -24.23 2.70
N ASP A 68 -2.15 -25.54 2.52
CA ASP A 68 -2.05 -26.54 3.59
C ASP A 68 -0.71 -26.45 4.35
#